data_AF-A0A932TAQ4-F1
#
_entry.id   AF-A0A932TAQ4-F1
#
_cell.length_a   1.000
_cell.length_b   1.000
_cell.length_c   1.000
_cell.angle_alpha   90.00
_cell.angle_beta   90.00
_cell.angle_gamma   90.00
#
_symmetry.space_group_name_H-M   'P 1'
#
loop_
_entity.id
_entity.type
_entity.pdbx_description
1 polymer ?
#
loop_
_entity_poly.entity_id
_entity_poly.type
_entity_poly.pdbx_seq_one_letter_code
_entity_poly.pdbx_strand_id
1 'polypeptide(L)'
;MKKLFKKKSIHSSFSDLDEGDGGHQLKRHLKANHLISIGIGAIIGAGIFVITGQAAALYAGPAVILSFCLAAFICTLTGLCYAELSSMIPIAGGSYSYSYVALGELPAWIIGWAVVGQYIIAASTVAVGWGGYCVSFLKDVAVHVPEIVAKAPIGWSSDLGWHFSGSLFNLPAIAIIVFLTVLICIGIKAAANFNNVMVVIKLCTIFLFIVIGLPFVHIENWIPFI
;
A
#
# COMPACT_ATOMS: atom_id res chain seq x y z
N MET A 1 -8.29 -33.71 14.37
CA MET A 1 -7.86 -32.51 15.13
C MET A 1 -6.34 -32.31 15.16
N LYS A 2 -5.48 -33.34 15.27
CA LYS A 2 -3.99 -33.20 15.28
C LYS A 2 -3.35 -32.58 14.03
N LYS A 3 -4.06 -32.50 12.88
CA LYS A 3 -3.52 -31.90 11.65
C LYS A 3 -3.56 -30.37 11.66
N LEU A 4 -4.54 -29.74 12.31
CA LEU A 4 -4.77 -28.28 12.27
C LEU A 4 -3.70 -27.42 12.97
N PHE A 5 -2.82 -28.04 13.75
CA PHE A 5 -1.72 -27.38 14.48
C PHE A 5 -0.34 -27.87 14.02
N LYS A 6 -0.24 -28.54 12.86
CA LYS A 6 1.06 -28.99 12.35
C LYS A 6 1.88 -27.75 11.97
N LYS A 7 3.07 -27.62 12.57
CA LYS A 7 4.05 -26.58 12.25
C LYS A 7 4.97 -27.10 11.13
N LYS A 8 5.36 -26.23 10.18
CA LYS A 8 6.41 -26.59 9.21
C LYS A 8 7.74 -26.56 9.96
N SER A 9 8.54 -27.61 9.81
CA SER A 9 9.88 -27.61 10.35
C SER A 9 10.71 -26.58 9.59
N ILE A 10 11.44 -25.74 10.32
CA ILE A 10 12.36 -24.76 9.74
C ILE A 10 13.37 -25.48 8.81
N HIS A 11 13.82 -26.67 9.22
CA HIS A 11 14.79 -27.47 8.48
C HIS A 11 14.28 -27.98 7.12
N SER A 12 12.98 -28.25 6.99
CA SER A 12 12.39 -28.64 5.70
C SER A 12 12.18 -27.44 4.76
N SER A 13 12.17 -26.22 5.30
CA SER A 13 12.07 -25.00 4.49
C SER A 13 13.45 -24.53 4.02
N PHE A 14 14.50 -24.81 4.80
CA PHE A 14 15.89 -24.68 4.34
C PHE A 14 16.26 -25.75 3.32
N SER A 15 15.81 -26.99 3.47
CA SER A 15 15.97 -28.00 2.42
C SER A 15 15.20 -27.63 1.15
N ASP A 16 14.02 -27.00 1.22
CA ASP A 16 13.36 -26.46 0.01
C ASP A 16 14.17 -25.32 -0.68
N LEU A 17 15.03 -24.60 0.07
CA LEU A 17 15.94 -23.58 -0.48
C LEU A 17 17.24 -24.18 -1.05
N ASP A 18 17.75 -25.26 -0.44
CA ASP A 18 19.00 -25.94 -0.82
C ASP A 18 18.78 -27.09 -1.84
N GLU A 19 17.65 -27.79 -1.79
CA GLU A 19 17.22 -28.89 -2.68
C GLU A 19 16.22 -28.44 -3.75
N GLY A 20 15.94 -27.14 -3.83
CA GLY A 20 15.06 -26.51 -4.81
C GLY A 20 15.62 -26.51 -6.24
N ASP A 21 15.50 -27.68 -6.87
CA ASP A 21 15.18 -27.96 -8.28
C ASP A 21 16.09 -27.38 -9.38
N GLY A 22 16.48 -28.25 -10.32
CA GLY A 22 17.37 -27.96 -11.46
C GLY A 22 16.80 -27.01 -12.52
N GLY A 23 16.04 -25.99 -12.15
CA GLY A 23 15.42 -25.03 -13.06
C GLY A 23 15.21 -23.66 -12.42
N HIS A 24 16.19 -22.76 -12.61
CA HIS A 24 16.08 -21.31 -12.42
C HIS A 24 16.02 -20.76 -10.97
N GLN A 25 17.13 -20.84 -10.23
CA GLN A 25 17.38 -19.91 -9.14
C GLN A 25 17.41 -18.45 -9.66
N LEU A 26 16.56 -17.59 -9.07
CA LEU A 26 16.58 -16.16 -9.35
C LEU A 26 17.92 -15.56 -8.89
N LYS A 27 18.63 -14.89 -9.80
CA LYS A 27 19.86 -14.18 -9.46
C LYS A 27 19.57 -13.11 -8.40
N ARG A 28 20.31 -13.13 -7.28
CA ARG A 28 20.28 -12.07 -6.26
C ARG A 28 20.78 -10.75 -6.85
N HIS A 29 19.85 -9.89 -7.25
CA HIS A 29 20.14 -8.56 -7.79
C HIS A 29 19.80 -7.41 -6.84
N LEU A 30 19.00 -7.66 -5.80
CA LEU A 30 18.54 -6.64 -4.86
C LEU A 30 19.56 -6.48 -3.71
N LYS A 31 20.11 -5.26 -3.57
CA LYS A 31 20.94 -4.85 -2.41
C LYS A 31 20.08 -4.09 -1.38
N ALA A 32 20.64 -3.80 -0.20
CA ALA A 32 19.95 -3.09 0.89
C ALA A 32 19.25 -1.81 0.43
N ASN A 33 19.91 -0.96 -0.37
CA ASN A 33 19.32 0.29 -0.87
C ASN A 33 18.10 0.07 -1.77
N HIS A 34 18.07 -1.03 -2.54
CA HIS A 34 16.91 -1.39 -3.34
C HIS A 34 15.76 -1.85 -2.45
N LEU A 35 16.04 -2.59 -1.38
CA LEU A 35 15.02 -3.03 -0.43
C LEU A 35 14.42 -1.84 0.33
N ILE A 36 15.25 -0.87 0.75
CA ILE A 36 14.78 0.37 1.38
C ILE A 36 13.89 1.15 0.40
N SER A 37 14.32 1.32 -0.85
CA SER A 37 13.54 1.99 -1.91
C SER A 37 12.19 1.29 -2.15
N ILE A 38 12.18 -0.03 -2.24
CA ILE A 38 10.94 -0.82 -2.38
C ILE A 38 10.02 -0.60 -1.17
N GLY A 39 10.57 -0.62 0.05
CA GLY A 39 9.82 -0.35 1.28
C GLY A 39 9.17 1.04 1.27
N ILE A 40 9.95 2.09 1.00
CA ILE A 40 9.44 3.47 0.91
C ILE A 40 8.38 3.58 -0.19
N GLY A 41 8.62 2.99 -1.35
CA GLY A 41 7.70 3.02 -2.49
C GLY A 41 6.36 2.34 -2.23
N ALA A 42 6.37 1.27 -1.42
CA ALA A 42 5.17 0.55 -0.99
C ALA A 42 4.39 1.29 0.10
N ILE A 43 5.07 2.04 0.97
CA ILE A 43 4.44 2.82 2.05
C ILE A 43 3.83 4.13 1.52
N ILE A 44 4.55 4.84 0.67
CA ILE A 44 4.11 6.15 0.13
C ILE A 44 3.13 5.92 -1.02
N GLY A 45 1.86 6.27 -0.80
CA GLY A 45 0.80 6.13 -1.79
C GLY A 45 -0.44 6.95 -1.44
N ALA A 46 -1.62 6.41 -1.77
CA ALA A 46 -2.90 7.09 -1.57
C ALA A 46 -3.15 7.55 -0.12
N GLY A 47 -2.50 6.94 0.88
CA GLY A 47 -2.58 7.38 2.28
C GLY A 47 -2.17 8.84 2.48
N ILE A 48 -0.94 9.20 2.09
CA ILE A 48 -0.44 10.58 2.28
C ILE A 48 -1.06 11.56 1.29
N PHE A 49 -1.32 11.12 0.06
CA PHE A 49 -1.81 12.01 -1.00
C PHE A 49 -3.33 12.26 -0.92
N VAL A 50 -4.14 11.27 -0.56
CA VAL A 50 -5.62 11.40 -0.58
C VAL A 50 -6.20 11.37 0.82
N ILE A 51 -5.92 10.30 1.56
CA ILE A 51 -6.62 10.00 2.83
C ILE A 51 -6.24 11.03 3.91
N THR A 52 -5.04 11.60 3.86
CA THR A 52 -4.59 12.61 4.84
C THR A 52 -5.49 13.84 4.87
N GLY A 53 -5.92 14.34 3.70
CA GLY A 53 -6.83 15.47 3.62
C GLY A 53 -8.21 15.13 4.20
N GLN A 54 -8.73 13.94 3.91
CA GLN A 54 -10.00 13.45 4.48
C GLN A 54 -9.90 13.24 6.00
N ALA A 55 -8.78 12.69 6.48
CA ALA A 55 -8.49 12.50 7.89
C ALA A 55 -8.49 13.83 8.66
N ALA A 56 -7.83 14.85 8.10
CA ALA A 56 -7.83 16.20 8.67
C ALA A 56 -9.24 16.84 8.62
N ALA A 57 -9.93 16.76 7.48
CA ALA A 57 -11.21 17.44 7.31
C ALA A 57 -12.38 16.83 8.12
N LEU A 58 -12.42 15.49 8.24
CA LEU A 58 -13.59 14.78 8.78
C LEU A 58 -13.39 14.23 10.19
N TYR A 59 -12.14 14.09 10.67
CA TYR A 59 -11.87 13.38 11.93
C TYR A 59 -11.00 14.16 12.91
N ALA A 60 -9.80 14.58 12.51
CA ALA A 60 -8.78 15.05 13.45
C ALA A 60 -8.45 16.54 13.37
N GLY A 61 -8.93 17.26 12.35
CA GLY A 61 -8.61 18.68 12.17
C GLY A 61 -7.10 18.94 12.10
N PRO A 62 -6.63 20.07 12.65
CA PRO A 62 -5.21 20.36 12.80
C PRO A 62 -4.45 19.34 13.66
N ALA A 63 -5.15 18.66 14.58
CA ALA A 63 -4.61 17.58 15.43
C ALA A 63 -4.24 16.31 14.66
N VAL A 64 -4.46 16.22 13.34
CA VAL A 64 -4.09 15.06 12.51
C VAL A 64 -2.62 14.64 12.69
N ILE A 65 -1.74 15.59 13.01
CA ILE A 65 -0.33 15.32 13.30
C ILE A 65 -0.14 14.40 14.52
N LEU A 66 -0.99 14.51 15.55
CA LEU A 66 -0.95 13.63 16.72
C LEU A 66 -1.34 12.21 16.34
N SER A 67 -2.34 12.04 15.47
CA SER A 67 -2.73 10.74 14.91
C SER A 67 -1.57 10.11 14.13
N PHE A 68 -0.83 10.89 13.33
CA PHE A 68 0.35 10.40 12.61
C PHE A 68 1.50 10.02 13.55
N CYS A 69 1.77 10.80 14.60
CA CYS A 69 2.81 10.48 15.58
C CYS A 69 2.52 9.15 16.30
N LEU A 70 1.27 8.95 16.75
CA LEU A 70 0.85 7.71 17.39
C LEU A 70 0.94 6.52 16.42
N ALA A 71 0.45 6.69 15.20
CA ALA A 71 0.53 5.65 14.15
C ALA A 71 2.00 5.28 13.84
N ALA A 72 2.89 6.28 13.70
CA ALA A 72 4.31 6.06 13.44
C ALA A 72 5.00 5.28 14.56
N PHE A 73 4.66 5.58 15.82
CA PHE A 73 5.18 4.84 16.97
C PHE A 73 4.77 3.36 16.93
N ILE A 74 3.48 3.07 16.70
CA ILE A 74 2.95 1.70 16.60
C ILE A 74 3.57 0.96 15.40
N CYS A 75 3.69 1.62 14.25
CA CYS A 75 4.31 1.05 13.06
C CYS A 75 5.80 0.75 13.28
N THR A 76 6.52 1.57 14.05
CA THR A 76 7.93 1.34 14.37
C THR A 76 8.11 0.10 15.23
N LEU A 77 7.31 -0.06 16.29
CA LEU A 77 7.33 -1.27 17.12
C LEU A 77 6.99 -2.52 16.32
N THR A 78 5.97 -2.43 15.46
CA THR A 78 5.59 -3.53 14.55
C THR A 78 6.74 -3.85 13.59
N GLY A 79 7.38 -2.84 13.00
CA GLY A 79 8.51 -2.98 12.10
C GLY A 79 9.70 -3.69 12.74
N LEU A 80 10.00 -3.41 14.02
CA LEU A 80 11.05 -4.10 14.78
C LEU A 80 10.75 -5.59 14.94
N CYS A 81 9.51 -5.96 15.28
CA CYS A 81 9.10 -7.37 15.34
C CYS A 81 9.25 -8.08 13.99
N TYR A 82 8.88 -7.42 12.89
CA TYR A 82 9.05 -7.98 11.54
C TYR A 82 10.53 -8.09 11.15
N ALA A 83 11.39 -7.17 11.60
CA ALA A 83 12.83 -7.24 11.35
C ALA A 83 13.46 -8.46 12.05
N GLU A 84 13.06 -8.73 13.30
CA GLU A 84 13.49 -9.93 14.05
C GLU A 84 13.04 -11.22 13.35
N LEU A 85 11.76 -11.31 12.99
CA LEU A 85 11.19 -12.49 12.31
C LEU A 85 11.82 -12.72 10.93
N SER A 86 12.07 -11.65 10.16
CA SER A 86 12.71 -11.73 8.83
C SER A 86 14.16 -12.19 8.92
N SER A 87 14.86 -11.86 10.00
CA SER A 87 16.24 -12.26 10.24
C SER A 87 16.33 -13.73 10.71
N MET A 88 15.33 -14.18 11.48
CA MET A 88 15.27 -15.56 11.98
C MET A 88 14.75 -16.55 10.91
N ILE A 89 13.83 -16.13 10.06
CA ILE A 89 13.16 -16.98 9.07
C ILE A 89 13.31 -16.34 7.66
N PRO A 90 14.47 -16.49 6.99
CA PRO A 90 14.79 -15.80 5.75
C PRO A 90 14.14 -16.47 4.52
N ILE A 91 12.85 -16.78 4.61
CA ILE A 91 12.04 -17.36 3.54
C ILE A 91 11.14 -16.29 2.92
N ALA A 92 10.92 -16.38 1.62
CA ALA A 92 9.96 -15.52 0.93
C ALA A 92 8.53 -15.95 1.30
N GLY A 93 7.87 -15.20 2.19
CA GLY A 93 6.53 -15.61 2.62
C GLY A 93 5.79 -14.73 3.64
N GLY A 94 6.42 -13.67 4.16
CA GLY A 94 5.77 -12.65 4.99
C GLY A 94 5.02 -13.19 6.22
N SER A 95 3.99 -12.45 6.65
CA SER A 95 3.22 -12.72 7.87
C SER A 95 2.61 -14.12 7.92
N TYR A 96 2.11 -14.63 6.79
CA TYR A 96 1.58 -15.99 6.67
C TYR A 96 2.62 -17.03 7.09
N SER A 97 3.84 -16.92 6.57
CA SER A 97 4.90 -17.89 6.82
C SER A 97 5.42 -17.81 8.25
N TYR A 98 5.53 -16.59 8.81
CA TYR A 98 5.90 -16.41 10.21
C TYR A 98 4.88 -17.05 11.15
N SER A 99 3.58 -16.86 10.89
CA SER A 99 2.52 -17.48 11.68
C SER A 99 2.46 -18.99 11.51
N TYR A 100 2.78 -19.52 10.33
CA TYR A 100 2.83 -20.97 10.10
C TYR A 100 3.93 -21.63 10.93
N VAL A 101 5.10 -21.00 11.00
CA VAL A 101 6.24 -21.48 11.81
C VAL A 101 5.93 -21.34 13.30
N ALA A 102 5.39 -20.20 13.74
CA ALA A 102 5.18 -19.91 15.16
C ALA A 102 3.96 -20.65 15.76
N LEU A 103 2.80 -20.59 15.09
CA LEU A 103 1.48 -20.93 15.63
C LEU A 103 0.84 -22.18 15.00
N GLY A 104 1.32 -22.60 13.81
CA GLY A 104 0.80 -23.75 13.07
C GLY A 104 -0.25 -23.39 12.02
N GLU A 105 -0.81 -24.43 11.40
CA GLU A 105 -1.60 -24.32 10.17
C GLU A 105 -2.87 -23.46 10.29
N LEU A 106 -3.72 -23.67 11.30
CA LEU A 106 -5.00 -22.96 11.39
C LEU A 106 -4.85 -21.44 11.58
N PRO A 107 -4.04 -20.93 12.54
CA PRO A 107 -3.80 -19.49 12.66
C PRO A 107 -3.16 -18.89 11.40
N ALA A 108 -2.22 -19.62 10.79
CA ALA A 108 -1.59 -19.19 9.55
C ALA A 108 -2.58 -19.11 8.38
N TRP A 109 -3.49 -20.08 8.26
CA TRP A 109 -4.53 -20.09 7.22
C TRP A 109 -5.48 -18.89 7.34
N ILE A 110 -5.91 -18.55 8.56
CA ILE A 110 -6.73 -17.36 8.82
C ILE A 110 -5.98 -16.09 8.41
N ILE A 111 -4.71 -15.98 8.81
CA ILE A 111 -3.86 -14.82 8.47
C ILE A 111 -3.62 -14.75 6.96
N GLY A 112 -3.43 -15.87 6.28
CA GLY A 112 -3.29 -15.93 4.82
C GLY A 112 -4.49 -15.33 4.10
N TRP A 113 -5.71 -15.72 4.48
CA TRP A 113 -6.93 -15.14 3.93
C TRP A 113 -7.10 -13.66 4.28
N ALA A 114 -6.75 -13.26 5.50
CA ALA A 114 -6.78 -11.86 5.90
C ALA A 114 -5.83 -11.00 5.05
N VAL A 115 -4.62 -11.51 4.79
CA VAL A 115 -3.62 -10.83 3.94
C VAL A 115 -4.11 -10.71 2.49
N VAL A 116 -4.72 -11.75 1.92
CA VAL A 116 -5.32 -11.67 0.57
C VAL A 116 -6.40 -10.60 0.52
N GLY A 117 -7.33 -10.60 1.48
CA GLY A 117 -8.39 -9.59 1.57
C GLY A 117 -7.83 -8.18 1.72
N GLN A 118 -6.82 -8.00 2.56
CA GLN A 118 -6.12 -6.74 2.75
C GLN A 118 -5.51 -6.22 1.43
N TYR A 119 -4.84 -7.07 0.64
CA TYR A 119 -4.25 -6.66 -0.63
C TYR A 119 -5.31 -6.24 -1.65
N ILE A 120 -6.46 -6.92 -1.71
CA ILE A 120 -7.57 -6.55 -2.61
C ILE A 120 -8.11 -5.16 -2.25
N ILE A 121 -8.36 -4.92 -0.95
CA ILE A 121 -8.85 -3.63 -0.47
C ILE A 121 -7.81 -2.54 -0.71
N ALA A 122 -6.54 -2.80 -0.38
CA ALA A 122 -5.45 -1.83 -0.57
C ALA A 122 -5.27 -1.45 -2.04
N ALA A 123 -5.23 -2.43 -2.95
CA ALA A 123 -5.10 -2.18 -4.38
C ALA A 123 -6.27 -1.35 -4.92
N SER A 124 -7.50 -1.67 -4.49
CA SER A 124 -8.71 -0.94 -4.87
C SER A 124 -8.67 0.51 -4.38
N THR A 125 -8.31 0.73 -3.10
CA THR A 125 -8.20 2.07 -2.51
C THR A 125 -7.14 2.93 -3.23
N VAL A 126 -5.99 2.34 -3.55
CA VAL A 126 -4.92 3.04 -4.29
C VAL A 126 -5.38 3.39 -5.71
N ALA A 127 -6.06 2.48 -6.40
CA ALA A 127 -6.57 2.73 -7.75
C ALA A 127 -7.63 3.83 -7.78
N VAL A 128 -8.54 3.87 -6.81
CA VAL A 128 -9.54 4.94 -6.68
C VAL A 128 -8.87 6.29 -6.39
N GLY A 129 -7.89 6.32 -5.49
CA GLY A 129 -7.12 7.54 -5.19
C GLY A 129 -6.37 8.06 -6.41
N TRP A 130 -5.73 7.17 -7.17
CA TRP A 130 -5.07 7.52 -8.44
C TRP A 130 -6.08 8.04 -9.48
N GLY A 131 -7.22 7.38 -9.61
CA GLY A 131 -8.28 7.79 -10.53
C GLY A 131 -8.79 9.20 -10.25
N GLY A 132 -8.94 9.57 -8.97
CA GLY A 132 -9.29 10.93 -8.56
C GLY A 132 -8.28 11.98 -9.04
N TYR A 133 -6.98 11.72 -8.83
CA TYR A 133 -5.92 12.62 -9.35
C TYR A 133 -5.88 12.68 -10.86
N CYS A 134 -6.09 11.56 -11.55
CA CYS A 134 -6.13 11.50 -13.01
C CYS A 134 -7.26 12.36 -13.57
N VAL A 135 -8.46 12.28 -12.99
CA VAL A 135 -9.60 13.12 -13.39
C VAL A 135 -9.33 14.60 -13.13
N SER A 136 -8.75 14.96 -11.98
CA SER A 136 -8.36 16.35 -11.68
C SER A 136 -7.33 16.88 -12.67
N PHE A 137 -6.29 16.10 -12.97
CA PHE A 137 -5.27 16.48 -13.95
C PHE A 137 -5.86 16.66 -15.35
N LEU A 138 -6.73 15.75 -15.79
CA LEU A 138 -7.41 15.87 -17.09
C LEU A 138 -8.25 17.14 -17.16
N LYS A 139 -8.95 17.48 -16.07
CA LYS A 139 -9.70 18.73 -15.96
C LYS A 139 -8.80 19.96 -16.10
N ASP A 140 -7.61 19.95 -15.49
CA ASP A 140 -6.64 21.06 -15.59
C ASP A 140 -6.12 21.27 -17.01
N VAL A 141 -6.06 20.21 -17.83
CA VAL A 141 -5.73 20.29 -19.28
C VAL A 141 -6.97 20.42 -20.17
N ALA A 142 -8.11 20.86 -19.62
CA ALA A 142 -9.40 21.07 -20.28
C ALA A 142 -10.08 19.81 -20.86
N VAL A 143 -9.63 18.61 -20.48
CA VAL A 143 -10.25 17.33 -20.86
C VAL A 143 -11.26 16.91 -19.79
N HIS A 144 -12.54 16.94 -20.14
CA HIS A 144 -13.62 16.57 -19.22
C HIS A 144 -13.95 15.08 -19.33
N VAL A 145 -13.73 14.35 -18.23
CA VAL A 145 -14.17 12.97 -18.09
C VAL A 145 -15.62 12.95 -17.62
N PRO A 146 -16.56 12.28 -18.32
CA PRO A 146 -17.94 12.19 -17.89
C PRO A 146 -18.07 11.59 -16.49
N GLU A 147 -18.88 12.20 -15.61
CA GLU A 147 -19.01 11.74 -14.22
C GLU A 147 -19.47 10.28 -14.12
N ILE A 148 -20.26 9.82 -15.09
CA ILE A 148 -20.77 8.45 -15.16
C ILE A 148 -19.68 7.37 -15.21
N VAL A 149 -18.47 7.73 -15.67
CA VAL A 149 -17.29 6.85 -15.74
C VAL A 149 -16.15 7.27 -14.81
N ALA A 150 -16.32 8.33 -14.02
CA ALA A 150 -15.24 8.90 -13.20
C ALA A 150 -15.29 8.44 -11.74
N LYS A 151 -16.43 7.92 -11.26
CA LYS A 151 -16.64 7.54 -9.86
C LYS A 151 -17.15 6.11 -9.72
N ALA A 152 -16.98 5.54 -8.53
CA ALA A 152 -17.54 4.23 -8.19
C ALA A 152 -19.09 4.30 -8.12
N PRO A 153 -19.81 3.23 -8.49
CA PRO A 153 -21.28 3.21 -8.48
C PRO A 153 -21.88 3.38 -7.08
N ILE A 154 -21.17 2.88 -6.07
CA ILE A 154 -21.54 2.95 -4.67
C ILE A 154 -20.51 3.83 -3.98
N GLY A 155 -20.99 4.92 -3.38
CA GLY A 155 -20.19 5.86 -2.61
C GLY A 155 -20.65 5.91 -1.16
N TRP A 156 -19.75 6.38 -0.30
CA TRP A 156 -20.09 6.78 1.07
C TRP A 156 -19.98 8.30 1.18
N SER A 157 -20.98 8.93 1.79
CA SER A 157 -20.98 10.34 2.16
C SER A 157 -21.37 10.47 3.63
N SER A 158 -20.81 11.46 4.33
CA SER A 158 -21.17 11.78 5.73
C SER A 158 -22.67 12.08 5.89
N ASP A 159 -23.29 12.64 4.86
CA ASP A 159 -24.64 13.22 4.97
C ASP A 159 -25.74 12.23 4.59
N LEU A 160 -25.46 11.35 3.62
CA LEU A 160 -26.42 10.38 3.07
C LEU A 160 -26.06 8.92 3.38
N GLY A 161 -24.89 8.67 3.98
CA GLY A 161 -24.35 7.33 4.15
C GLY A 161 -24.04 6.66 2.81
N TRP A 162 -24.33 5.36 2.72
CA TRP A 162 -24.19 4.59 1.49
C TRP A 162 -25.22 5.03 0.47
N HIS A 163 -24.76 5.55 -0.66
CA HIS A 163 -25.62 6.05 -1.73
C HIS A 163 -25.12 5.57 -3.10
N PHE A 164 -26.07 5.43 -4.03
CA PHE A 164 -25.74 5.21 -5.43
C PHE A 164 -25.33 6.54 -6.06
N SER A 165 -24.13 6.61 -6.60
CA SER A 165 -23.56 7.83 -7.16
C SER A 165 -24.12 8.19 -8.55
N GLY A 166 -24.95 7.33 -9.13
CA GLY A 166 -25.38 7.42 -10.52
C GLY A 166 -24.29 7.08 -11.54
N SER A 167 -23.07 6.75 -11.08
CA SER A 167 -21.96 6.33 -11.94
C SER A 167 -22.03 4.84 -12.25
N LEU A 168 -21.62 4.44 -13.44
CA LEU A 168 -21.62 3.02 -13.86
C LEU A 168 -20.37 2.29 -13.38
N PHE A 169 -19.19 2.91 -13.51
CA PHE A 169 -17.91 2.35 -13.06
C PHE A 169 -16.82 3.43 -13.04
N ASN A 170 -15.75 3.21 -12.25
CA ASN A 170 -14.60 4.10 -12.21
C ASN A 170 -13.57 3.68 -13.28
N LEU A 171 -13.69 4.25 -14.48
CA LEU A 171 -12.85 3.92 -15.63
C LEU A 171 -11.35 4.20 -15.37
N PRO A 172 -10.94 5.37 -14.82
CA PRO A 172 -9.53 5.60 -14.49
C PRO A 172 -8.94 4.57 -13.53
N ALA A 173 -9.68 4.20 -12.48
CA ALA A 173 -9.23 3.19 -11.52
C ALA A 173 -9.10 1.79 -12.16
N ILE A 174 -10.04 1.40 -13.02
CA ILE A 174 -9.96 0.12 -13.75
C ILE A 174 -8.76 0.15 -14.72
N ALA A 175 -8.58 1.25 -15.45
CA ALA A 175 -7.51 1.40 -16.42
C ALA A 175 -6.13 1.25 -15.78
N ILE A 176 -5.90 1.86 -14.61
CA ILE A 176 -4.60 1.75 -13.93
C ILE A 176 -4.36 0.34 -13.39
N ILE A 177 -5.40 -0.36 -12.90
CA ILE A 177 -5.27 -1.76 -12.48
C ILE A 177 -4.86 -2.64 -13.66
N VAL A 178 -5.58 -2.55 -14.78
CA VAL A 178 -5.27 -3.33 -16.00
C VAL A 178 -3.88 -3.02 -16.50
N PHE A 179 -3.50 -1.74 -16.54
CA PHE A 179 -2.16 -1.31 -16.95
C PHE A 179 -1.07 -1.93 -16.07
N LEU A 180 -1.21 -1.86 -14.74
CA LEU A 180 -0.24 -2.45 -13.82
C LEU A 180 -0.20 -3.98 -13.91
N THR A 181 -1.34 -4.63 -14.13
CA THR A 181 -1.40 -6.08 -14.37
C THR A 181 -0.60 -6.46 -15.63
N VAL A 182 -0.82 -5.75 -16.75
CA VAL A 182 -0.06 -5.98 -17.99
C VAL A 182 1.43 -5.74 -17.78
N LEU A 183 1.81 -4.67 -17.08
CA LEU A 183 3.21 -4.35 -16.76
C LEU A 183 3.88 -5.47 -15.96
N ILE A 184 3.18 -6.04 -14.98
CA ILE A 184 3.67 -7.17 -14.18
C ILE A 184 3.82 -8.43 -15.06
N CYS A 185 2.88 -8.68 -15.98
CA CYS A 185 2.96 -9.80 -16.92
C CYS A 185 4.14 -9.72 -17.89
N ILE A 186 4.57 -8.50 -18.27
CA ILE A 186 5.71 -8.29 -19.18
C ILE A 186 7.05 -8.62 -18.50
N GLY A 187 7.19 -8.37 -17.20
CA GLY A 187 8.34 -8.88 -16.44
C GLY A 187 8.78 -8.05 -15.23
N ILE A 188 9.22 -8.78 -14.20
CA ILE A 188 9.59 -8.26 -12.87
C ILE A 188 10.78 -7.29 -12.91
N LYS A 189 11.72 -7.47 -13.85
CA LYS A 189 12.92 -6.61 -13.94
C LYS A 189 12.58 -5.19 -14.40
N ALA A 190 11.68 -5.06 -15.36
CA ALA A 190 11.18 -3.75 -15.80
C ALA A 190 10.38 -3.06 -14.68
N ALA A 191 9.53 -3.83 -13.99
CA ALA A 191 8.75 -3.34 -12.86
C ALA A 191 9.62 -2.81 -11.71
N ALA A 192 10.72 -3.50 -11.37
CA ALA A 192 11.63 -3.08 -10.30
C ALA A 192 12.36 -1.76 -10.61
N ASN A 193 12.84 -1.58 -11.86
CA ASN A 193 13.48 -0.33 -12.28
C ASN A 193 12.48 0.83 -12.30
N PHE A 194 11.27 0.59 -12.81
CA PHE A 194 10.19 1.57 -12.80
C PHE A 194 9.86 2.01 -11.37
N ASN A 195 9.77 1.06 -10.43
CA ASN A 195 9.49 1.36 -9.02
C ASN A 195 10.52 2.32 -8.40
N ASN A 196 11.82 2.12 -8.65
CA ASN A 196 12.85 3.00 -8.11
C ASN A 196 12.71 4.45 -8.61
N VAL A 197 12.43 4.63 -9.89
CA VAL A 197 12.18 5.96 -10.46
C VAL A 197 10.95 6.61 -9.82
N MET A 198 9.87 5.84 -9.67
CA MET A 198 8.63 6.31 -9.05
C MET A 198 8.83 6.74 -7.59
N VAL A 199 9.66 6.04 -6.82
CA VAL A 199 9.98 6.42 -5.42
C VAL A 199 10.66 7.78 -5.38
N VAL A 200 11.65 8.01 -6.24
CA VAL A 200 12.35 9.29 -6.31
C VAL A 200 11.38 10.41 -6.66
N ILE A 201 10.53 10.21 -7.68
CA ILE A 201 9.51 11.21 -8.06
C ILE A 201 8.58 11.50 -6.88
N LYS A 202 8.06 10.48 -6.20
CA LYS A 202 7.17 10.66 -5.04
C LYS A 202 7.83 11.48 -3.93
N LEU A 203 9.07 11.16 -3.59
CA LEU A 203 9.82 11.89 -2.56
C LEU A 203 10.08 13.34 -2.97
N CYS A 204 10.46 13.57 -4.23
CA CYS A 204 10.62 14.92 -4.78
C CYS A 204 9.31 15.72 -4.72
N THR A 205 8.17 15.12 -5.09
CA THR A 205 6.87 15.78 -5.02
C THR A 205 6.50 16.18 -3.59
N ILE A 206 6.70 15.28 -2.61
CA ILE A 206 6.45 15.61 -1.19
C ILE A 206 7.38 16.73 -0.72
N PHE A 207 8.66 16.65 -1.06
CA PHE A 207 9.63 17.68 -0.71
C PHE A 207 9.26 19.04 -1.29
N LEU A 208 8.90 19.09 -2.58
CA LEU A 208 8.44 20.30 -3.24
C LEU A 208 7.16 20.85 -2.60
N PHE A 209 6.20 19.99 -2.29
CA PHE A 209 4.98 20.39 -1.59
C PHE A 209 5.28 21.05 -0.24
N ILE A 210 6.21 20.50 0.55
CA ILE A 210 6.61 21.09 1.84
C ILE A 210 7.29 22.44 1.60
N VAL A 211 8.30 22.51 0.74
CA VAL A 211 9.09 23.74 0.52
C VAL A 211 8.22 24.87 -0.05
N ILE A 212 7.38 24.57 -1.04
CA ILE A 212 6.49 25.55 -1.66
C ILE A 212 5.33 25.90 -0.74
N GLY A 213 4.85 24.96 0.07
CA GLY A 213 3.72 25.18 0.99
C GLY A 213 4.09 25.97 2.25
N LEU A 214 5.33 25.89 2.72
CA LEU A 214 5.79 26.55 3.96
C LEU A 214 5.45 28.05 4.04
N PRO A 215 5.65 28.87 3.00
CA PRO A 215 5.27 30.29 3.03
C PRO A 215 3.77 30.55 3.13
N PHE A 216 2.92 29.58 2.78
CA PHE A 216 1.45 29.70 2.79
C PHE A 216 0.81 29.11 4.06
N VAL A 217 1.62 28.79 5.08
CA VAL A 217 1.11 28.29 6.36
C VAL A 217 0.55 29.44 7.19
N HIS A 218 -0.76 29.44 7.38
CA HIS A 218 -1.45 30.35 8.30
C HIS A 218 -1.73 29.67 9.63
N ILE A 219 -1.13 30.18 10.72
CA ILE A 219 -1.26 29.63 12.07
C ILE A 219 -2.72 29.67 12.57
N GLU A 220 -3.52 30.61 12.07
CA GLU A 220 -4.95 30.74 12.37
C GLU A 220 -5.72 29.46 12.03
N ASN A 221 -5.31 28.73 10.98
CA ASN A 221 -5.94 27.47 10.59
C ASN A 221 -5.63 26.31 11.56
N TRP A 222 -4.79 26.52 12.58
CA TRP A 222 -4.52 25.54 13.63
C TRP A 222 -5.44 25.68 14.83
N ILE A 223 -6.36 26.65 14.82
CA ILE A 223 -7.28 26.94 15.92
C ILE A 223 -8.73 26.71 15.45
N PRO A 224 -9.54 25.92 16.16
CA PRO A 224 -9.17 25.11 17.32
C PRO A 224 -8.29 23.92 16.90
N PHE A 225 -7.29 23.60 17.73
CA PHE A 225 -6.36 22.51 17.42
C PHE A 225 -7.02 21.14 17.59
N ILE A 226 -7.94 21.01 18.55
CA ILE A 226 -8.79 19.85 18.84
C ILE A 226 -10.24 20.31 18.78
#